data_AF-A0A257NLU9-F1
#
_entry.id   AF-A0A257NLU9-F1
#
_cell.length_a   1.000
_cell.length_b   1.000
_cell.length_c   1.000
_cell.angle_alpha   90.00
_cell.angle_beta   90.00
_cell.angle_gamma   90.00
#
_symmetry.space_group_name_H-M   'P 1'
#
loop_
_entity.id
_entity.type
_entity.pdbx_description
1 polymer ?
#
loop_
_entity_poly.entity_id
_entity_poly.type
_entity_poly.pdbx_seq_one_letter_code
_entity_poly.pdbx_strand_id
1 'polypeptide(L)'
;MPRQKPTDRIEALRQKRAQLDAQLKAAEARATEQARKEDTRRKVIAGALALEHMSKNPNSEFAKIMGKLLDEYVRTNDRYLFPSLPTKPETEQASVDPAPTPAMGEVAAE
;
A
#
# COMPACT_ATOMS: atom_id res chain seq x y z
N MET A 1 37.49 8.66 41.70
CA MET A 1 36.59 8.70 40.51
C MET A 1 35.33 9.46 40.90
N PRO A 2 34.99 10.58 40.25
CA PRO A 2 33.79 11.35 40.61
C PRO A 2 32.54 10.49 40.32
N ARG A 3 31.72 10.27 41.34
CA ARG A 3 30.43 9.60 41.23
C ARG A 3 29.53 10.49 40.38
N GLN A 4 29.19 10.06 39.16
CA GLN A 4 28.21 10.74 38.33
C GLN A 4 26.93 10.98 39.14
N LYS A 5 26.39 12.20 39.07
CA LYS A 5 25.16 12.53 39.79
C LYS A 5 24.02 11.66 39.24
N PRO A 6 23.06 11.22 40.07
CA PRO A 6 21.95 10.38 39.62
C PRO A 6 21.18 10.98 38.44
N THR A 7 21.11 12.31 38.35
CA THR A 7 20.50 13.07 37.27
C THR A 7 21.19 12.86 35.92
N ASP A 8 22.52 12.88 35.86
CA ASP A 8 23.27 12.75 34.60
C ASP A 8 23.09 11.36 33.98
N ARG A 9 22.94 10.34 34.83
CA ARG A 9 22.64 8.97 34.38
C ARG A 9 21.24 8.85 33.79
N ILE A 10 20.26 9.55 34.35
CA ILE A 10 18.88 9.55 33.82
C ILE A 10 18.85 10.23 32.46
N GLU A 11 19.56 11.35 32.28
CA GLU A 11 19.65 12.03 30.99
C GLU A 11 20.36 11.18 29.92
N ALA A 12 21.46 10.53 30.28
CA ALA A 12 22.14 9.59 29.38
C ALA A 12 21.24 8.42 28.96
N LEU A 13 20.42 7.88 29.87
CA LEU A 13 19.45 6.83 29.55
C LEU A 13 18.32 7.36 28.65
N ARG A 14 17.84 8.59 28.86
CA ARG A 14 16.84 9.23 27.98
C ARG A 14 17.38 9.45 26.57
N GLN A 15 18.61 9.92 26.43
CA GLN A 15 19.25 10.08 25.12
C GLN A 15 19.40 8.74 24.40
N LYS A 16 19.84 7.69 25.11
CA LYS A 16 19.92 6.34 24.54
C LYS A 16 18.54 5.82 24.11
N ARG A 17 17.50 6.04 24.90
CA ARG A 17 16.12 5.67 24.53
C ARG A 17 15.68 6.39 23.25
N ALA A 18 15.89 7.70 23.16
CA ALA A 18 15.54 8.46 21.96
C ALA A 18 16.29 7.97 20.71
N GLN A 19 17.57 7.60 20.85
CA GLN A 19 18.35 7.03 19.74
C GLN A 19 17.81 5.66 19.31
N LEU A 20 17.47 4.78 20.27
CA LEU A 20 16.87 3.48 19.96
C LEU A 20 15.48 3.62 19.33
N ASP A 21 14.66 4.54 19.82
CA ASP A 21 13.33 4.81 19.26
C ASP A 21 13.44 5.33 17.81
N ALA A 22 14.44 6.16 17.51
CA ALA A 22 14.72 6.61 16.15
C ALA A 22 15.16 5.46 15.22
N GLN A 23 16.03 4.56 15.72
CA GLN A 23 16.47 3.38 14.98
C GLN A 23 15.30 2.42 14.71
N LEU A 24 14.42 2.24 15.69
CA LEU A 24 13.22 1.40 15.57
C LEU A 24 12.29 1.93 14.49
N LYS A 25 11.97 3.24 14.52
CA LYS A 25 11.16 3.87 13.46
C LYS A 25 11.78 3.73 12.07
N ALA A 26 13.10 3.88 11.96
CA ALA A 26 13.80 3.69 10.69
C ALA A 26 13.74 2.23 10.20
N ALA A 27 13.84 1.25 11.10
CA ALA A 27 13.72 -0.15 10.77
C ALA A 27 12.30 -0.53 10.33
N GLU A 28 11.27 -0.02 11.04
CA GLU A 28 9.86 -0.20 10.67
C GLU A 28 9.56 0.41 9.29
N ALA A 29 10.03 1.63 9.04
CA ALA A 29 9.88 2.27 7.73
C ALA A 29 10.46 1.39 6.61
N ARG A 30 11.69 0.90 6.78
CA ARG A 30 12.33 -0.01 5.81
C ARG A 30 11.55 -1.32 5.62
N ALA A 31 11.03 -1.91 6.69
CA ALA A 31 10.23 -3.12 6.62
C ALA A 31 8.93 -2.89 5.83
N THR A 32 8.24 -1.76 6.06
CA THR A 32 7.03 -1.42 5.33
C THR A 32 7.30 -1.13 3.85
N GLU A 33 8.40 -0.45 3.53
CA GLU A 33 8.83 -0.24 2.14
C GLU A 33 9.13 -1.57 1.44
N GLN A 34 9.85 -2.47 2.12
CA GLN A 34 10.18 -3.77 1.56
C GLN A 34 8.92 -4.61 1.31
N ALA A 35 7.98 -4.63 2.26
CA ALA A 35 6.71 -5.31 2.10
C ALA A 35 5.90 -4.76 0.91
N ARG A 36 5.89 -3.43 0.70
CA ARG A 36 5.24 -2.80 -0.46
C ARG A 36 5.92 -3.18 -1.78
N LYS A 37 7.26 -3.24 -1.82
CA LYS A 37 8.02 -3.66 -3.00
C LYS A 37 7.73 -5.12 -3.36
N GLU A 38 7.72 -6.00 -2.36
CA GLU A 38 7.43 -7.42 -2.54
C GLU A 38 5.98 -7.65 -2.96
N ASP A 39 5.03 -6.92 -2.38
CA ASP A 39 3.62 -6.97 -2.78
C ASP A 39 3.42 -6.51 -4.22
N THR A 40 4.05 -5.40 -4.62
CA THR A 40 4.04 -4.92 -6.00
C THR A 40 4.62 -5.97 -6.95
N ARG A 41 5.76 -6.57 -6.60
CA ARG A 41 6.39 -7.62 -7.41
C ARG A 41 5.50 -8.85 -7.54
N ARG A 42 4.87 -9.28 -6.45
CA ARG A 42 3.91 -10.39 -6.43
C ARG A 42 2.73 -10.13 -7.37
N LYS A 43 2.16 -8.93 -7.32
CA LYS A 43 1.03 -8.51 -8.18
C LYS A 43 1.42 -8.48 -9.66
N VAL A 44 2.60 -7.95 -9.98
CA VAL A 44 3.12 -7.92 -11.36
C VAL A 44 3.31 -9.34 -11.89
N ILE A 45 3.93 -10.24 -11.12
CA ILE A 45 4.16 -11.63 -11.54
C ILE A 45 2.83 -12.36 -11.72
N ALA A 46 1.91 -12.24 -10.75
CA ALA A 46 0.60 -12.89 -10.84
C ALA A 46 -0.20 -12.38 -12.04
N GLY A 47 -0.20 -11.05 -12.29
CA GLY A 47 -0.86 -10.45 -13.43
C GLY A 47 -0.24 -10.88 -14.77
N ALA A 48 1.08 -10.87 -14.88
CA ALA A 48 1.79 -11.30 -16.08
C ALA A 48 1.47 -12.77 -16.42
N LEU A 49 1.52 -13.66 -15.41
CA LEU A 49 1.19 -15.07 -15.58
C LEU A 49 -0.29 -15.26 -15.98
N ALA A 50 -1.22 -14.52 -15.37
CA ALA A 50 -2.63 -14.58 -15.71
C ALA A 50 -2.88 -14.18 -17.17
N LEU A 51 -2.28 -13.07 -17.62
CA LEU A 51 -2.39 -12.60 -19.01
C LEU A 51 -1.75 -13.58 -20.00
N GLU A 52 -0.59 -14.15 -19.65
CA GLU A 52 0.06 -15.18 -20.47
C GLU A 52 -0.80 -16.43 -20.59
N HIS A 53 -1.41 -16.89 -19.49
CA HIS A 53 -2.32 -18.03 -19.49
C HIS A 53 -3.57 -17.77 -20.34
N MET A 54 -4.14 -16.56 -20.28
CA MET A 54 -5.25 -16.15 -21.14
C MET A 54 -4.86 -16.18 -22.62
N SER A 55 -3.65 -15.70 -22.96
CA SER A 55 -3.16 -15.69 -24.34
C SER A 55 -2.90 -17.09 -24.88
N LYS A 56 -2.38 -18.01 -24.07
CA LYS A 56 -2.10 -19.39 -24.48
C LYS A 56 -3.35 -20.26 -24.54
N ASN A 57 -4.29 -20.06 -23.62
CA ASN A 57 -5.49 -20.86 -23.47
C ASN A 57 -6.77 -19.98 -23.49
N PRO A 58 -7.12 -19.38 -24.64
CA PRO A 58 -8.21 -18.41 -24.73
C PRO A 58 -9.59 -19.04 -24.43
N ASN A 59 -9.74 -20.35 -24.67
CA ASN A 59 -10.99 -21.07 -24.43
C ASN A 59 -11.11 -21.65 -23.01
N SER A 60 -10.11 -21.43 -22.14
CA SER A 60 -10.17 -21.92 -20.77
C SER A 60 -11.21 -21.18 -19.94
N GLU A 61 -11.82 -21.86 -18.98
CA GLU A 61 -12.76 -21.24 -18.03
C GLU A 61 -12.09 -20.11 -17.24
N PHE A 62 -10.79 -20.25 -16.94
CA PHE A 62 -10.01 -19.18 -16.32
C PHE A 62 -10.01 -17.90 -17.16
N ALA A 63 -9.78 -18.00 -18.48
CA ALA A 63 -9.76 -16.82 -19.35
C ALA A 63 -11.12 -16.13 -19.43
N LYS A 64 -12.22 -16.90 -19.46
CA LYS A 64 -13.59 -16.35 -19.44
C LYS A 64 -13.90 -15.64 -18.12
N ILE A 65 -13.57 -16.27 -16.98
CA ILE A 65 -13.77 -15.68 -15.66
C ILE A 65 -12.93 -14.41 -15.51
N MET A 66 -11.64 -14.47 -15.86
CA MET A 66 -10.74 -13.32 -15.78
C MET A 66 -11.21 -12.17 -16.66
N GLY A 67 -11.69 -12.44 -17.88
CA GLY A 67 -12.28 -11.41 -18.75
C GLY A 67 -13.48 -10.70 -18.12
N LYS A 68 -14.38 -11.45 -17.45
CA LYS A 68 -15.51 -10.85 -16.71
C LYS A 68 -15.06 -10.01 -15.53
N LEU A 69 -14.09 -10.49 -14.75
CA LEU A 69 -13.52 -9.73 -13.63
C LEU A 69 -12.84 -8.45 -14.12
N LEU A 70 -12.09 -8.52 -15.21
CA LEU A 70 -11.48 -7.33 -15.82
C LEU A 70 -12.55 -6.33 -16.26
N ASP A 71 -13.65 -6.77 -16.86
CA ASP A 71 -14.75 -5.87 -17.25
C ASP A 71 -15.45 -5.22 -16.04
N GLU A 72 -15.59 -5.94 -14.92
CA GLU A 72 -16.24 -5.43 -13.71
C GLU A 72 -15.36 -4.46 -12.92
N TYR A 73 -14.08 -4.80 -12.71
CA TYR A 73 -13.18 -4.10 -11.79
C TYR A 73 -12.24 -3.10 -12.46
N VAL A 74 -12.00 -3.19 -13.78
CA VAL A 74 -11.13 -2.22 -14.47
C VAL A 74 -11.86 -0.87 -14.56
N ARG A 75 -11.18 0.16 -14.03
CA ARG A 75 -11.65 1.54 -14.09
C ARG A 75 -11.73 2.00 -15.54
N THR A 76 -12.65 2.92 -15.83
CA THR A 76 -12.84 3.45 -17.20
C THR A 76 -11.54 4.00 -17.78
N ASN A 77 -10.74 4.68 -16.95
CA ASN A 77 -9.44 5.25 -17.36
C ASN A 77 -8.38 4.22 -17.69
N ASP A 78 -8.47 2.99 -17.16
CA ASP A 78 -7.45 1.95 -17.36
C ASP A 78 -7.89 0.93 -18.44
N ARG A 79 -9.11 1.06 -18.97
CA ARG A 79 -9.64 0.17 -20.03
C ARG A 79 -8.82 0.21 -21.31
N TYR A 80 -8.11 1.30 -21.62
CA TYR A 80 -7.26 1.39 -22.83
C TYR A 80 -6.12 0.34 -22.83
N LEU A 81 -5.74 -0.18 -21.65
CA LEU A 81 -4.71 -1.22 -21.51
C LEU A 81 -5.22 -2.60 -21.93
N PHE A 82 -6.53 -2.78 -22.06
CA PHE A 82 -7.18 -4.06 -22.35
C PHE A 82 -8.09 -3.94 -23.59
N PRO A 83 -7.52 -3.91 -24.81
CA PRO A 83 -8.29 -3.68 -26.04
C PRO A 83 -9.30 -4.79 -26.36
N SER A 84 -9.21 -5.94 -25.71
CA SER A 84 -10.17 -7.06 -25.85
C SER A 84 -11.43 -6.91 -24.98
N LEU A 85 -11.51 -5.90 -24.10
CA LEU A 85 -12.67 -5.68 -23.24
C LEU A 85 -13.73 -4.83 -23.95
N PRO A 86 -15.03 -5.10 -23.69
CA PRO A 86 -16.10 -4.25 -24.20
C PRO A 86 -16.01 -2.83 -23.60
N THR A 87 -16.33 -1.83 -24.42
CA THR A 87 -16.36 -0.42 -23.99
C THR A 87 -17.55 -0.22 -23.07
N LYS A 88 -17.31 0.07 -21.78
CA LYS A 88 -18.38 0.35 -20.82
C LYS A 88 -18.78 1.83 -20.91
N PRO A 89 -20.08 2.17 -20.95
CA PRO A 89 -20.53 3.55 -20.92
C PRO A 89 -20.11 4.22 -19.61
N GLU A 90 -19.74 5.50 -19.72
CA GLU A 90 -19.05 6.34 -18.72
C GLU A 90 -19.96 6.80 -17.57
N THR A 91 -20.76 5.89 -17.02
CA THR A 91 -21.60 6.20 -15.86
C THR A 91 -21.19 5.32 -14.70
N GLU A 92 -20.86 5.98 -13.58
CA GLU A 92 -20.84 5.42 -12.22
C GLU A 92 -19.52 4.84 -11.71
N GLN A 93 -18.49 5.69 -11.56
CA GLN A 93 -17.50 5.55 -10.47
C GLN A 93 -17.15 6.92 -9.89
N ALA A 94 -18.14 7.59 -9.30
CA ALA A 94 -17.87 8.64 -8.32
C ALA A 94 -17.76 7.99 -6.94
N SER A 95 -16.72 8.40 -6.20
CA SER A 95 -16.48 8.18 -4.76
C SER A 95 -16.25 6.75 -4.25
N VAL A 96 -14.99 6.32 -4.25
CA VAL A 96 -14.39 5.73 -3.04
C VAL A 96 -12.94 6.19 -2.94
N ASP A 97 -12.75 7.46 -2.57
CA ASP A 97 -11.54 7.89 -1.88
C ASP A 97 -11.77 7.70 -0.38
N PRO A 98 -11.01 6.86 0.34
CA PRO A 98 -10.96 6.97 1.78
C PRO A 98 -10.08 8.18 2.09
N ALA A 99 -10.71 9.31 2.38
CA ALA A 99 -10.03 10.49 2.89
C ALA A 99 -9.15 10.13 4.10
N PRO A 100 -7.91 10.66 4.19
CA PRO A 100 -7.09 10.47 5.37
C PRO A 100 -7.69 11.31 6.50
N THR A 101 -8.09 10.67 7.60
CA THR A 101 -8.49 11.36 8.83
C THR A 101 -7.35 12.25 9.33
N PRO A 102 -7.49 13.59 9.38
CA PRO A 102 -6.61 14.43 10.16
C PRO A 102 -7.25 14.64 11.54
N ALA A 103 -6.50 14.25 12.57
CA ALA A 103 -6.81 14.54 13.96
C ALA A 103 -6.98 16.06 14.17
N MET A 104 -8.13 16.48 14.70
CA MET A 104 -8.27 17.78 15.33
C MET A 104 -8.24 17.59 16.85
N GLY A 105 -7.08 17.90 17.43
CA GLY A 105 -6.99 18.33 18.81
C GLY A 105 -7.30 19.82 18.91
N GLU A 106 -7.93 20.18 20.02
CA GLU A 106 -7.68 21.43 20.76
C GLU A 106 -8.11 22.76 20.11
N VAL A 107 -9.31 23.24 20.43
CA VAL A 107 -9.53 24.41 21.33
C VAL A 107 -11.04 24.66 21.49
N ALA A 108 -11.57 24.51 22.70
CA ALA A 108 -12.82 25.12 23.12
C ALA A 108 -12.63 25.71 24.51
N ALA A 109 -12.75 27.03 24.57
CA ALA A 109 -12.85 27.81 25.79
C ALA A 109 -14.28 27.71 26.34
N GLU A 110 -14.42 27.55 27.66
CA GLU A 110 -15.25 28.40 28.53
C GLU A 110 -14.84 28.20 29.99
#